data_AF-A0A960FL04-F1
#
_entry.id   AF-A0A960FL04-F1
#
_cell.length_a   1.000
_cell.length_b   1.000
_cell.length_c   1.000
_cell.angle_alpha   90.00
_cell.angle_beta   90.00
_cell.angle_gamma   90.00
#
_symmetry.space_group_name_H-M   'P 1'
#
loop_
_entity.id
_entity.type
_entity.pdbx_description
1 polymer ?
#
loop_
_entity_poly.entity_id
_entity_poly.type
_entity_poly.pdbx_seq_one_letter_code
_entity_poly.pdbx_strand_id
1 'polypeptide(L)'
;MVLLPTDGIDRSENQHHVDILTGSGHGRCRHARRRSRGRCAGLGHRAAAGHIVVPDLAHRLHSEAAFAKLCGACPIPASSGKTNRHRLNRGGGRRANNALFHIVLVRLRHHPPTRAYIERRRAEGRTIREIVRCLKRYVTREVYTAITNPPADLPTGPQLRELRTDRHINLATVANHFATTPTDISRIERGLTHDTHLARRIRDRLLAT
;
A
#
# COMPACT_ATOMS: atom_id res chain seq x y z
N MET A 1 18.60 33.52 17.01
CA MET A 1 17.94 32.38 17.68
C MET A 1 16.48 32.41 17.27
N VAL A 2 16.10 31.72 16.19
CA VAL A 2 14.72 31.70 15.68
C VAL A 2 14.23 30.26 15.76
N LEU A 3 13.28 30.05 16.67
CA LEU A 3 12.54 28.82 16.88
C LEU A 3 11.73 28.49 15.63
N LEU A 4 11.91 27.29 15.06
CA LEU A 4 11.00 26.73 14.07
C LEU A 4 9.79 26.12 14.82
N PRO A 5 8.54 26.45 14.46
CA PRO A 5 7.38 25.78 15.01
C PRO A 5 7.34 24.34 14.51
N THR A 6 7.26 23.41 15.44
CA THR A 6 6.96 22.00 15.20
C THR A 6 5.45 21.84 15.19
N ASP A 7 4.80 22.10 14.05
CA ASP A 7 3.38 21.78 13.92
C ASP A 7 3.23 20.26 13.78
N GLY A 8 2.98 19.65 14.93
CA GLY A 8 2.47 18.29 15.06
C GLY A 8 1.18 18.16 14.26
N ILE A 9 1.18 17.20 13.33
CA ILE A 9 -0.08 16.68 12.81
C ILE A 9 -0.72 15.93 13.98
N ASP A 10 -1.76 16.56 14.50
CA ASP A 10 -2.57 16.14 15.63
C ASP A 10 -2.96 14.66 15.50
N ARG A 11 -2.69 13.90 16.57
CA ARG A 11 -2.91 12.44 16.67
C ARG A 11 -4.19 12.10 17.44
N SER A 12 -5.06 13.06 17.71
CA SER A 12 -6.06 12.95 18.76
C SER A 12 -7.53 12.71 18.35
N GLU A 13 -7.88 12.62 17.06
CA GLU A 13 -9.29 12.35 16.66
C GLU A 13 -9.51 10.90 16.22
N ASN A 14 -9.12 9.95 17.08
CA ASN A 14 -9.31 8.53 16.83
C ASN A 14 -9.93 7.84 18.06
N GLN A 15 -11.05 8.36 18.56
CA GLN A 15 -11.85 7.66 19.58
C GLN A 15 -13.30 8.19 19.55
N HIS A 16 -14.28 7.29 19.68
CA HIS A 16 -15.75 7.50 19.70
C HIS A 16 -16.36 7.65 18.30
N HIS A 17 -17.17 6.74 17.77
CA HIS A 17 -18.37 6.17 18.38
C HIS A 17 -18.65 4.76 17.79
N VAL A 18 -18.92 3.82 18.68
CA VAL A 18 -19.42 2.46 18.41
C VAL A 18 -20.95 2.50 18.51
N ASP A 19 -21.61 1.42 18.07
CA ASP A 19 -23.03 1.08 18.25
C ASP A 19 -24.00 1.44 17.11
N ILE A 20 -24.97 0.60 16.71
CA ILE A 20 -25.17 -0.86 16.62
C ILE A 20 -26.52 -0.97 15.88
N LEU A 21 -26.58 -1.82 14.84
CA LEU A 21 -27.74 -2.58 14.33
C LEU A 21 -29.04 -1.78 13.97
N THR A 22 -29.99 -2.16 13.11
CA THR A 22 -30.54 -3.40 12.54
C THR A 22 -31.41 -2.96 11.34
N GLY A 23 -31.60 -3.81 10.32
CA GLY A 23 -32.62 -3.54 9.28
C GLY A 23 -32.62 -4.55 8.13
N SER A 24 -33.14 -5.75 8.41
CA SER A 24 -33.41 -6.82 7.44
C SER A 24 -34.46 -6.39 6.41
N GLY A 25 -34.27 -6.72 5.14
CA GLY A 25 -35.28 -6.52 4.09
C GLY A 25 -34.91 -7.25 2.81
N HIS A 26 -35.58 -8.38 2.56
CA HIS A 26 -35.45 -9.20 1.36
C HIS A 26 -35.99 -8.48 0.11
N GLY A 27 -35.29 -8.58 -1.03
CA GLY A 27 -35.80 -8.08 -2.31
C GLY A 27 -34.87 -8.41 -3.49
N ARG A 28 -35.32 -9.32 -4.36
CA ARG A 28 -34.59 -9.83 -5.53
C ARG A 28 -34.52 -8.81 -6.68
N CYS A 29 -33.42 -8.93 -7.44
CA CYS A 29 -33.29 -8.68 -8.89
C CYS A 29 -33.20 -7.25 -9.47
N ARG A 30 -32.03 -6.99 -10.09
CA ARG A 30 -31.73 -6.30 -11.39
C ARG A 30 -30.75 -5.11 -11.28
N HIS A 31 -29.58 -5.31 -11.88
CA HIS A 31 -28.63 -4.30 -12.40
C HIS A 31 -28.47 -2.98 -11.62
N ALA A 32 -27.55 -2.95 -10.64
CA ALA A 32 -26.91 -1.70 -10.20
C ALA A 32 -25.51 -1.97 -9.63
N ARG A 33 -24.50 -1.36 -10.26
CA ARG A 33 -23.10 -1.35 -9.81
C ARG A 33 -23.00 -0.67 -8.44
N ARG A 34 -22.96 -1.44 -7.35
CA ARG A 34 -22.64 -0.93 -6.01
C ARG A 34 -21.18 -1.26 -5.67
N ARG A 35 -20.29 -0.33 -6.03
CA ARG A 35 -18.87 -0.38 -5.64
C ARG A 35 -18.78 -0.24 -4.12
N SER A 36 -18.26 -1.28 -3.47
CA SER A 36 -17.76 -1.25 -2.10
C SER A 36 -16.76 -0.08 -1.96
N ARG A 37 -17.11 0.89 -1.13
CA ARG A 37 -16.23 1.98 -0.70
C ARG A 37 -15.92 1.77 0.77
N GLY A 38 -14.64 1.62 1.07
CA GLY A 38 -14.14 1.61 2.45
C GLY A 38 -12.85 0.81 2.57
N ARG A 39 -11.73 1.55 2.66
CA ARG A 39 -10.31 1.11 2.75
C ARG A 39 -9.60 0.98 1.39
N CYS A 40 -8.73 1.97 1.12
CA CYS A 40 -7.79 2.02 -0.01
C CYS A 40 -8.41 1.91 -1.42
N ALA A 41 -9.44 2.71 -1.72
CA ALA A 41 -9.95 2.84 -3.09
C ALA A 41 -8.97 3.67 -3.96
N GLY A 42 -7.90 3.03 -4.44
CA GLY A 42 -6.92 3.64 -5.33
C GLY A 42 -5.61 2.88 -5.54
N LEU A 43 -5.39 1.74 -4.89
CA LEU A 43 -4.27 0.86 -5.23
C LEU A 43 -4.77 -0.19 -6.23
N GLY A 44 -4.43 0.00 -7.51
CA GLY A 44 -4.34 -1.11 -8.46
C GLY A 44 -3.26 -2.06 -7.96
N HIS A 45 -3.66 -2.94 -7.03
CA HIS A 45 -2.78 -3.70 -6.14
C HIS A 45 -1.89 -4.75 -6.83
N ARG A 46 -1.99 -4.93 -8.15
CA ARG A 46 -1.36 -6.07 -8.84
C ARG A 46 -0.04 -5.78 -9.56
N ALA A 47 0.34 -4.52 -9.79
CA ALA A 47 1.55 -4.22 -10.57
C ALA A 47 2.64 -3.42 -9.84
N ALA A 48 2.29 -2.50 -8.93
CA ALA A 48 3.28 -1.58 -8.36
C ALA A 48 4.14 -2.19 -7.23
N ALA A 49 3.55 -3.04 -6.38
CA ALA A 49 4.26 -3.58 -5.21
C ALA A 49 5.41 -4.54 -5.58
N GLY A 50 5.20 -5.42 -6.56
CA GLY A 50 6.20 -6.40 -7.01
C GLY A 50 7.45 -5.79 -7.67
N HIS A 51 7.39 -4.52 -8.11
CA HIS A 51 8.53 -3.82 -8.70
C HIS A 51 9.29 -2.93 -7.70
N ILE A 52 8.71 -2.65 -6.52
CA ILE A 52 9.33 -1.73 -5.55
C ILE A 52 10.17 -2.50 -4.53
N VAL A 53 9.70 -3.66 -4.06
CA VAL A 53 10.38 -4.41 -2.99
C VAL A 53 10.34 -5.91 -3.29
N VAL A 54 11.51 -6.52 -3.38
CA VAL A 54 11.65 -7.98 -3.28
C VAL A 54 11.32 -8.33 -1.82
N PRO A 55 10.36 -9.22 -1.52
CA PRO A 55 9.97 -9.56 -0.15
C PRO A 55 11.15 -9.96 0.75
N ASP A 56 12.16 -10.60 0.15
CA ASP A 56 13.42 -10.99 0.79
C ASP A 56 14.30 -9.80 1.21
N LEU A 57 13.99 -8.58 0.77
CA LEU A 57 14.68 -7.38 1.22
C LEU A 57 14.09 -6.82 2.53
N ALA A 58 12.86 -7.20 2.90
CA ALA A 58 12.15 -6.60 4.03
C ALA A 58 12.92 -6.73 5.35
N HIS A 59 13.51 -7.90 5.62
CA HIS A 59 14.32 -8.14 6.82
C HIS A 59 15.66 -7.36 6.82
N ARG A 60 16.11 -6.86 5.67
CA ARG A 60 17.36 -6.08 5.50
C ARG A 60 17.12 -4.57 5.52
N LEU A 61 15.87 -4.11 5.62
CA LEU A 61 15.53 -2.69 5.62
C LEU A 61 15.54 -2.11 7.05
N HIS A 62 16.73 -1.74 7.52
CA HIS A 62 16.94 -1.23 8.88
C HIS A 62 16.37 0.18 9.15
N SER A 63 16.04 0.97 8.11
CA SER A 63 15.44 2.30 8.31
C SER A 63 14.61 2.80 7.13
N GLU A 64 13.63 3.67 7.41
CA GLU A 64 12.84 4.39 6.42
C GLU A 64 13.74 5.22 5.47
N ALA A 65 14.79 5.85 6.01
CA ALA A 65 15.71 6.65 5.24
C ALA A 65 16.53 5.80 4.25
N ALA A 66 16.99 4.62 4.66
CA ALA A 66 17.65 3.67 3.78
C ALA A 66 16.72 3.21 2.66
N PHE A 67 15.46 2.91 2.99
CA PHE A 67 14.45 2.55 2.00
C PHE A 67 14.21 3.66 0.97
N ALA A 68 14.08 4.91 1.41
CA ALA A 68 13.92 6.04 0.50
C ALA A 68 15.16 6.30 -0.37
N LYS A 69 16.36 6.02 0.14
CA LYS A 69 17.59 6.09 -0.65
C LYS A 69 17.59 5.01 -1.73
N LEU A 70 17.21 3.77 -1.39
CA LEU A 70 17.07 2.66 -2.33
C LEU A 70 16.07 2.97 -3.45
N CYS A 71 14.89 3.51 -3.10
CA CYS A 71 13.88 3.88 -4.10
C CYS A 71 14.19 5.17 -4.87
N GLY A 72 15.27 5.89 -4.55
CA GLY A 72 15.61 7.17 -5.18
C GLY A 72 14.67 8.33 -4.82
N ALA A 73 13.86 8.18 -3.76
CA ALA A 73 12.93 9.19 -3.25
C ALA A 73 13.56 10.09 -2.17
N CYS A 74 14.82 9.83 -1.77
CA CYS A 74 15.54 10.67 -0.82
C CYS A 74 15.85 12.06 -1.41
N PRO A 75 15.40 13.16 -0.79
CA PRO A 75 15.74 14.50 -1.24
C PRO A 75 17.23 14.76 -1.00
N ILE A 76 17.95 15.18 -2.04
CA ILE A 76 19.35 15.60 -1.90
C ILE A 76 19.40 17.12 -1.91
N PRO A 77 19.96 17.79 -0.88
CA PRO A 77 20.13 19.24 -0.90
C PRO A 77 20.98 19.64 -2.11
N ALA A 78 20.53 20.66 -2.83
CA ALA A 78 21.21 21.22 -3.99
C ALA A 78 21.55 22.69 -3.76
N SER A 79 22.00 23.00 -2.55
CA SER A 79 22.37 24.35 -2.15
C SER A 79 23.54 24.32 -1.17
N SER A 80 24.43 25.30 -1.32
CA SER A 80 25.51 25.63 -0.39
C SER A 80 25.25 26.94 0.37
N GLY A 81 24.01 27.46 0.35
CA GLY A 81 23.64 28.77 0.91
C GLY A 81 22.15 28.89 1.30
N LYS A 82 21.60 30.12 1.32
CA LYS A 82 20.24 30.48 1.82
C LYS A 82 19.04 29.87 1.05
N THR A 83 19.26 29.19 -0.06
CA THR A 83 18.17 28.58 -0.86
C THR A 83 17.95 27.13 -0.41
N ASN A 84 16.72 26.72 -0.13
CA ASN A 84 16.41 25.33 0.23
C ASN A 84 15.81 24.57 -0.96
N ARG A 85 16.65 24.26 -1.95
CA ARG A 85 16.27 23.46 -3.14
C ARG A 85 16.81 22.05 -3.04
N HIS A 86 16.03 21.09 -3.53
CA HIS A 86 16.42 19.68 -3.58
C HIS A 86 16.51 19.15 -5.01
N ARG A 87 17.61 18.46 -5.31
CA ARG A 87 17.80 17.73 -6.56
C ARG A 87 17.27 16.30 -6.47
N LEU A 88 17.02 15.70 -7.63
CA LEU A 88 16.66 14.30 -7.78
C LEU A 88 17.86 13.40 -7.43
N ASN A 89 17.63 12.35 -6.63
CA ASN A 89 18.60 11.30 -6.43
C ASN A 89 18.67 10.35 -7.63
N ARG A 90 19.83 10.26 -8.29
CA ARG A 90 20.06 9.36 -9.44
C ARG A 90 20.61 7.99 -9.04
N GLY A 91 21.08 7.82 -7.80
CA GLY A 91 21.71 6.59 -7.32
C GLY A 91 20.74 5.51 -6.84
N GLY A 92 19.43 5.77 -6.84
CA GLY A 92 18.41 4.79 -6.46
C GLY A 92 17.87 3.98 -7.63
N GLY A 93 17.08 2.94 -7.33
CA GLY A 93 16.44 2.08 -8.31
C GLY A 93 15.43 2.84 -9.19
N ARG A 94 15.69 2.93 -10.50
CA ARG A 94 14.82 3.66 -11.45
C ARG A 94 13.41 3.06 -11.55
N ARG A 95 13.31 1.73 -11.52
CA ARG A 95 12.01 1.01 -11.55
C ARG A 95 11.15 1.36 -10.33
N ALA A 96 11.74 1.33 -9.13
CA ALA A 96 11.05 1.69 -7.90
C ALA A 96 10.61 3.17 -7.91
N ASN A 97 11.49 4.09 -8.33
CA ASN A 97 11.16 5.51 -8.45
C ASN A 97 10.02 5.78 -9.46
N ASN A 98 9.96 5.01 -10.56
CA ASN A 98 8.87 5.10 -11.52
C ASN A 98 7.56 4.55 -10.93
N ALA A 99 7.60 3.40 -10.25
CA ALA A 99 6.42 2.86 -9.59
C ALA A 99 5.85 3.83 -8.53
N LEU A 100 6.71 4.49 -7.74
CA LEU A 100 6.29 5.56 -6.83
C LEU A 100 5.64 6.74 -7.57
N PHE A 101 6.15 7.12 -8.75
CA PHE A 101 5.54 8.15 -9.58
C PHE A 101 4.13 7.76 -10.04
N HIS A 102 3.95 6.53 -10.53
CA HIS A 102 2.65 6.03 -10.93
C HIS A 102 1.65 6.01 -9.76
N ILE A 103 2.09 5.61 -8.56
CA ILE A 103 1.24 5.68 -7.36
C ILE A 103 0.79 7.11 -7.10
N VAL A 104 1.70 8.09 -7.18
CA VAL A 104 1.36 9.51 -7.01
C VAL A 104 0.35 9.98 -8.07
N LEU A 105 0.51 9.59 -9.34
CA LEU A 105 -0.44 9.93 -10.39
C LEU A 105 -1.84 9.37 -10.13
N VAL A 106 -1.93 8.11 -9.69
CA VAL A 106 -3.22 7.49 -9.34
C VAL A 106 -3.85 8.18 -8.13
N ARG A 107 -3.04 8.53 -7.11
CA ARG A 107 -3.51 9.30 -5.94
C ARG A 107 -4.04 10.66 -6.34
N LEU A 108 -3.43 11.34 -7.31
CA LEU A 108 -3.94 12.62 -7.76
C LEU A 108 -5.35 12.54 -8.35
N ARG A 109 -5.67 11.43 -9.00
CA ARG A 109 -6.99 11.20 -9.58
C ARG A 109 -8.03 10.81 -8.54
N HIS A 110 -7.67 10.01 -7.54
CA HIS A 110 -8.64 9.33 -6.67
C HIS A 110 -8.56 9.66 -5.18
N HIS A 111 -7.50 10.33 -4.71
CA HIS A 111 -7.26 10.57 -3.30
C HIS A 111 -7.46 12.05 -2.95
N PRO A 112 -8.60 12.43 -2.34
CA PRO A 112 -8.90 13.83 -1.99
C PRO A 112 -7.82 14.50 -1.12
N PRO A 113 -7.23 13.85 -0.10
CA PRO A 113 -6.18 14.48 0.71
C PRO A 113 -4.92 14.83 -0.09
N THR A 114 -4.55 14.03 -1.09
CA THR A 114 -3.39 14.34 -1.96
C THR A 114 -3.66 15.55 -2.84
N ARG A 115 -4.90 15.71 -3.31
CA ARG A 115 -5.30 16.91 -4.07
C ARG A 115 -5.22 18.17 -3.20
N ALA A 116 -5.79 18.12 -1.99
CA ALA A 116 -5.70 19.21 -1.04
C ALA A 116 -4.24 19.59 -0.71
N TYR A 117 -3.36 18.58 -0.55
CA TYR A 117 -1.94 18.81 -0.34
C TYR A 117 -1.26 19.52 -1.51
N ILE A 118 -1.58 19.16 -2.75
CA ILE A 118 -1.01 19.84 -3.93
C ILE A 118 -1.46 21.30 -3.97
N GLU A 119 -2.74 21.59 -3.77
CA GLU A 119 -3.25 22.96 -3.82
C GLU A 119 -2.61 23.83 -2.74
N ARG A 120 -2.51 23.32 -1.50
CA ARG A 120 -1.79 24.02 -0.41
C ARG A 120 -0.35 24.34 -0.80
N ARG A 121 0.38 23.38 -1.37
CA ARG A 121 1.80 23.57 -1.72
C ARG A 121 2.01 24.42 -2.96
N ARG A 122 1.02 24.48 -3.86
CA ARG A 122 1.00 25.44 -4.96
C ARG A 122 0.81 26.86 -4.45
N ALA A 123 -0.07 27.06 -3.47
CA ALA A 123 -0.26 28.37 -2.82
C ALA A 123 1.03 28.86 -2.10
N GLU A 124 1.84 27.94 -1.55
CA GLU A 124 3.18 28.25 -1.01
C GLU A 124 4.24 28.59 -2.08
N GLY A 125 3.89 28.63 -3.37
CA GLY A 125 4.80 28.97 -4.46
C GLY A 125 5.77 27.85 -4.88
N ARG A 126 5.53 26.61 -4.44
CA ARG A 126 6.40 25.47 -4.82
C ARG A 126 6.10 24.98 -6.23
N THR A 127 7.15 24.58 -6.94
CA THR A 127 6.98 23.99 -8.27
C THR A 127 6.33 22.61 -8.18
N ILE A 128 5.61 22.21 -9.22
CA ILE A 128 5.01 20.86 -9.31
C ILE A 128 6.05 19.75 -9.11
N ARG A 129 7.27 19.94 -9.64
CA ARG A 129 8.36 18.97 -9.48
C ARG A 129 8.77 18.80 -8.02
N GLU A 130 8.79 19.88 -7.24
CA GLU A 130 9.09 19.83 -5.80
C GLU A 130 7.97 19.16 -5.02
N ILE A 131 6.72 19.49 -5.34
CA ILE A 131 5.54 18.87 -4.73
C ILE A 131 5.53 17.36 -4.96
N VAL A 132 5.77 16.92 -6.19
CA VAL A 132 5.84 15.49 -6.55
C VAL A 132 6.98 14.79 -5.80
N ARG A 133 8.15 15.43 -5.60
CA ARG A 133 9.23 14.85 -4.79
C ARG A 133 8.83 14.66 -3.33
N CYS A 134 8.16 15.65 -2.73
CA CYS A 134 7.60 15.51 -1.38
C CYS A 134 6.58 14.36 -1.31
N LEU A 135 5.66 14.28 -2.28
CA LEU A 135 4.67 13.22 -2.35
C LEU A 135 5.30 11.84 -2.50
N LYS A 136 6.32 11.69 -3.34
CA LYS A 136 7.06 10.44 -3.45
C LYS A 136 7.65 10.03 -2.11
N ARG A 137 8.23 10.97 -1.34
CA ARG A 137 8.75 10.67 0.00
C ARG A 137 7.66 10.22 0.97
N TYR A 138 6.48 10.86 0.96
CA TYR A 138 5.34 10.42 1.77
C TYR A 138 4.89 9.01 1.40
N VAL A 139 4.71 8.74 0.09
CA VAL A 139 4.34 7.40 -0.40
C VAL A 139 5.38 6.37 0.00
N THR A 140 6.68 6.69 -0.11
CA THR A 140 7.76 5.80 0.33
C THR A 140 7.67 5.47 1.81
N ARG A 141 7.35 6.44 2.67
CA ARG A 141 7.15 6.21 4.11
C ARG A 141 5.97 5.28 4.36
N GLU A 142 4.85 5.51 3.72
CA GLU A 142 3.67 4.63 3.84
C GLU A 142 3.95 3.20 3.36
N VAL A 143 4.66 3.05 2.24
CA VAL A 143 5.06 1.74 1.72
C VAL A 143 6.02 1.04 2.69
N TYR A 144 6.98 1.77 3.27
CA TYR A 144 7.88 1.22 4.28
C TYR A 144 7.10 0.69 5.48
N THR A 145 6.18 1.49 6.03
CA THR A 145 5.33 1.08 7.15
C THR A 145 4.46 -0.14 6.81
N ALA A 146 3.91 -0.21 5.60
CA ALA A 146 3.11 -1.36 5.17
C ALA A 146 3.93 -2.66 5.03
N ILE A 147 5.24 -2.55 4.79
CA ILE A 147 6.14 -3.70 4.68
C ILE A 147 6.65 -4.14 6.05
N THR A 148 7.03 -3.19 6.91
CA THR A 148 7.58 -3.51 8.24
C THR A 148 6.50 -3.86 9.26
N ASN A 149 5.30 -3.31 9.11
CA ASN A 149 4.14 -3.62 9.92
C ASN A 149 3.01 -4.14 9.01
N PRO A 150 3.13 -5.37 8.47
CA PRO A 150 2.06 -5.95 7.68
C PRO A 150 0.81 -6.08 8.56
N PRO A 151 -0.39 -5.82 8.01
CA PRO A 151 -1.60 -5.98 8.78
C PRO A 151 -1.75 -7.45 9.17
N ALA A 152 -2.09 -7.71 10.44
CA ALA A 152 -2.13 -9.06 11.03
C ALA A 152 -3.13 -10.00 10.32
N ASP A 153 -4.06 -9.44 9.54
CA ASP A 153 -5.05 -10.18 8.77
C ASP A 153 -4.52 -10.66 7.40
N LEU A 154 -3.25 -10.44 7.05
CA LEU A 154 -2.69 -10.93 5.79
C LEU A 154 -2.18 -12.36 5.97
N PRO A 155 -2.83 -13.39 5.38
CA PRO A 155 -2.28 -14.73 5.45
C PRO A 155 -0.94 -14.80 4.71
N THR A 156 0.09 -15.25 5.39
CA THR A 156 1.39 -15.54 4.77
C THR A 156 1.24 -16.77 3.90
N GLY A 157 1.90 -16.83 2.74
CA GLY A 157 1.82 -17.98 1.82
C GLY A 157 1.99 -19.33 2.52
N PRO A 158 3.04 -19.53 3.35
CA PRO A 158 3.23 -20.77 4.10
C PRO A 158 2.09 -21.09 5.07
N GLN A 159 1.50 -20.09 5.73
CA GLN A 159 0.37 -20.30 6.66
C GLN A 159 -0.86 -20.86 5.92
N LEU A 160 -1.12 -20.45 4.68
CA LEU A 160 -2.20 -21.03 3.87
C LEU A 160 -1.94 -22.51 3.56
N ARG A 161 -0.67 -22.83 3.28
CA ARG A 161 -0.24 -24.21 3.01
C ARG A 161 -0.38 -25.10 4.24
N GLU A 162 0.02 -24.60 5.40
CA GLU A 162 -0.14 -25.27 6.71
C GLU A 162 -1.62 -25.55 6.97
N LEU A 163 -2.47 -24.52 6.97
CA LEU A 163 -3.92 -24.65 7.18
C LEU A 163 -4.58 -25.64 6.21
N ARG A 164 -4.15 -25.65 4.94
CA ARG A 164 -4.67 -26.60 3.95
C ARG A 164 -4.21 -28.04 4.23
N THR A 165 -2.95 -28.20 4.63
CA THR A 165 -2.35 -29.51 4.90
C THR A 165 -2.94 -30.15 6.15
N ASP A 166 -3.14 -29.35 7.21
CA ASP A 166 -3.76 -29.77 8.47
C ASP A 166 -5.20 -30.26 8.26
N ARG A 167 -5.91 -29.71 7.28
CA ARG A 167 -7.26 -30.11 6.90
C ARG A 167 -7.31 -31.21 5.84
N HIS A 168 -6.15 -31.72 5.42
CA HIS A 168 -6.01 -32.72 4.36
C HIS A 168 -6.72 -32.35 3.03
N ILE A 169 -6.76 -31.06 2.70
CA ILE A 169 -7.41 -30.56 1.49
C ILE A 169 -6.41 -30.52 0.32
N ASN A 170 -6.81 -31.07 -0.83
CA ASN A 170 -6.00 -31.00 -2.04
C ASN A 170 -6.06 -29.58 -2.67
N LEU A 171 -4.94 -29.15 -3.28
CA LEU A 171 -4.85 -27.94 -4.10
C LEU A 171 -5.92 -27.89 -5.19
N ALA A 172 -6.21 -29.02 -5.83
CA ALA A 172 -7.24 -29.10 -6.87
C ALA A 172 -8.63 -28.72 -6.34
N THR A 173 -8.97 -29.13 -5.11
CA THR A 173 -10.25 -28.83 -4.47
C THR A 173 -10.38 -27.33 -4.20
N VAL A 174 -9.33 -26.69 -3.69
CA VAL A 174 -9.29 -25.25 -3.46
C VAL A 174 -9.39 -24.49 -4.79
N ALA A 175 -8.63 -24.92 -5.78
CA ALA A 175 -8.59 -24.31 -7.11
C ALA A 175 -9.97 -24.35 -7.79
N ASN A 176 -10.66 -25.49 -7.73
CA ASN A 176 -12.02 -25.66 -8.27
C ASN A 176 -13.02 -24.73 -7.56
N HIS A 177 -12.93 -24.59 -6.23
CA HIS A 177 -13.82 -23.71 -5.47
C HIS A 177 -13.69 -22.24 -5.87
N PHE A 178 -12.47 -21.77 -6.18
CA PHE A 178 -12.23 -20.38 -6.56
C PHE A 178 -12.22 -20.12 -8.07
N ALA A 179 -12.49 -21.14 -8.90
CA ALA A 179 -12.38 -21.09 -10.35
C ALA A 179 -10.99 -20.58 -10.81
N THR A 180 -9.93 -21.10 -10.19
CA THR A 180 -8.53 -20.76 -10.47
C THR A 180 -7.73 -22.02 -10.80
N THR A 181 -6.47 -21.87 -11.24
CA THR A 181 -5.61 -23.04 -11.48
C THR A 181 -4.90 -23.49 -10.19
N PRO A 182 -4.62 -24.80 -10.02
CA PRO A 182 -3.80 -25.29 -8.92
C PRO A 182 -2.40 -24.64 -8.87
N THR A 183 -1.87 -24.26 -10.03
CA THR A 183 -0.59 -23.54 -10.16
C THR A 183 -0.66 -22.16 -9.51
N ASP A 184 -1.75 -21.41 -9.70
CA ASP A 184 -1.92 -20.09 -9.08
C ASP A 184 -1.99 -20.20 -7.56
N ILE A 185 -2.72 -21.19 -7.04
CA ILE A 185 -2.77 -21.47 -5.59
C ILE A 185 -1.39 -21.85 -5.06
N SER A 186 -0.68 -22.75 -5.74
CA SER A 186 0.69 -23.14 -5.38
C SER A 186 1.67 -21.96 -5.37
N ARG A 187 1.53 -21.03 -6.34
CA ARG A 187 2.38 -19.84 -6.41
C ARG A 187 2.09 -18.87 -5.25
N ILE A 188 0.85 -18.78 -4.81
CA ILE A 188 0.46 -17.97 -3.65
C ILE A 188 1.00 -18.62 -2.35
N GLU A 189 0.82 -19.92 -2.18
CA GLU A 189 1.34 -20.66 -1.02
C GLU A 189 2.87 -20.56 -0.89
N ARG A 190 3.58 -20.50 -2.02
CA ARG A 190 5.04 -20.31 -2.05
C ARG A 190 5.48 -18.84 -1.97
N GLY A 191 4.56 -17.89 -1.88
CA GLY A 191 4.88 -16.46 -1.87
C GLY A 191 5.47 -15.93 -3.18
N LEU A 192 5.31 -16.65 -4.30
CA LEU A 192 5.75 -16.20 -5.63
C LEU A 192 4.77 -15.21 -6.25
N THR A 193 3.50 -15.26 -5.83
CA THR A 193 2.45 -14.36 -6.29
C THR A 193 1.71 -13.80 -5.07
N HIS A 194 1.55 -12.49 -5.02
CA HIS A 194 1.05 -11.77 -3.85
C HIS A 194 -0.37 -11.24 -4.10
N ASP A 195 -1.32 -12.15 -4.34
CA ASP A 195 -2.74 -11.79 -4.43
C ASP A 195 -3.37 -11.82 -3.03
N THR A 196 -3.44 -10.66 -2.40
CA THR A 196 -3.97 -10.51 -1.03
C THR A 196 -5.47 -10.80 -0.93
N HIS A 197 -6.24 -10.57 -2.00
CA HIS A 197 -7.68 -10.78 -1.99
C HIS A 197 -8.00 -12.27 -2.10
N LEU A 198 -7.36 -12.96 -3.05
CA LEU A 198 -7.50 -14.40 -3.19
C LEU A 198 -6.98 -15.14 -1.96
N ALA A 199 -5.81 -14.75 -1.44
CA ALA A 199 -5.22 -15.31 -0.23
C ALA A 199 -6.17 -15.20 0.98
N ARG A 200 -6.81 -14.04 1.19
CA ARG A 200 -7.79 -13.84 2.27
C ARG A 200 -9.01 -14.76 2.11
N ARG A 201 -9.57 -14.83 0.90
CA ARG A 201 -10.71 -15.71 0.60
C ARG A 201 -10.39 -17.18 0.83
N ILE A 202 -9.19 -17.63 0.43
CA ILE A 202 -8.73 -19.01 0.68
C ILE A 202 -8.66 -19.27 2.18
N ARG A 203 -8.01 -18.39 2.95
CA ARG A 203 -7.93 -18.53 4.41
C ARG A 203 -9.31 -18.64 5.03
N ASP A 204 -10.21 -17.69 4.73
CA ASP A 204 -11.53 -17.64 5.37
C ASP A 204 -12.34 -18.90 5.04
N ARG A 205 -12.19 -19.46 3.84
CA ARG A 205 -12.81 -20.75 3.46
C ARG A 205 -12.21 -21.94 4.21
N LEU A 206 -10.89 -21.99 4.36
CA LEU A 206 -10.20 -23.05 5.08
C LEU A 206 -10.59 -23.04 6.56
N LEU A 207 -10.71 -21.87 7.19
CA LEU A 207 -11.16 -21.73 8.58
C LEU A 207 -12.62 -22.13 8.80
N ALA A 208 -13.48 -21.96 7.79
CA ALA A 208 -14.91 -22.30 7.85
C ALA A 208 -15.23 -23.78 7.58
N THR A 209 -14.22 -24.61 7.25
CA THR A 209 -14.39 -26.08 7.12
C THR A 209 -14.21 -26.74 8.48
#